data_AF-A0A9N8MW45-F1
#
_entry.id   AF-A0A9N8MW45-F1
#
_cell.length_a   1.000
_cell.length_b   1.000
_cell.length_c   1.000
_cell.angle_alpha   90.00
_cell.angle_beta   90.00
_cell.angle_gamma   90.00
#
_symmetry.space_group_name_H-M   'P 1'
#
loop_
_entity.id
_entity.type
_entity.pdbx_description
1 polymer ?
#
loop_
_entity_poly.entity_id
_entity_poly.type
_entity_poly.pdbx_seq_one_letter_code
_entity_poly.pdbx_strand_id
1 'polypeptide(L)' 'MAGWCRLMASRAINRIDAPFRPDVELMVSVLLRLKASGLLDKYPNLSAYVARGEARAAYRRAFDAQLAVFTGKPPTSL' A
#
# COMPACT_ATOMS: atom_id res chain seq x y z
N MET A 1 5.80 -32.47 -2.41
CA MET A 1 5.57 -31.45 -3.46
C MET A 1 4.58 -30.34 -3.06
N ALA A 2 3.59 -30.57 -2.17
CA ALA A 2 2.63 -29.53 -1.75
C ALA A 2 3.22 -28.37 -0.90
N GLY A 3 4.36 -28.59 -0.21
CA GLY A 3 5.03 -27.55 0.60
C GLY A 3 5.73 -26.47 -0.23
N TRP A 4 6.18 -26.81 -1.44
CA TRP A 4 6.87 -25.88 -2.34
C TRP A 4 5.93 -24.85 -2.96
N CYS A 5 4.72 -25.25 -3.36
CA CYS A 5 3.71 -24.30 -3.87
C CYS A 5 3.26 -23.29 -2.80
N ARG A 6 3.13 -23.72 -1.54
CA ARG A 6 2.72 -22.83 -0.42
C ARG A 6 3.84 -21.85 -0.03
N LEU A 7 5.10 -22.29 -0.10
CA LEU A 7 6.27 -21.44 0.13
C LEU A 7 6.50 -20.43 -1.02
N MET A 8 6.30 -20.85 -2.27
CA MET A 8 6.37 -19.96 -3.44
C MET A 8 5.23 -18.93 -3.44
N ALA A 9 4.00 -19.33 -3.06
CA ALA A 9 2.88 -18.40 -2.90
C ALA A 9 3.13 -17.37 -1.78
N SER A 10 3.73 -17.79 -0.65
CA SER A 10 4.11 -16.88 0.44
C SER A 10 5.28 -15.96 0.06
N ARG A 11 6.25 -16.44 -0.73
CA ARG A 11 7.36 -15.61 -1.24
C ARG A 11 6.93 -14.63 -2.34
N ALA A 12 5.94 -14.97 -3.15
CA ALA A 12 5.38 -14.06 -4.15
C ALA A 12 4.60 -12.89 -3.52
N ILE A 13 3.91 -13.13 -2.38
CA ILE A 13 3.20 -12.09 -1.62
C ILE A 13 4.17 -11.09 -0.95
N ASN A 14 5.39 -11.53 -0.60
CA ASN A 14 6.43 -10.69 -0.03
C ASN A 14 7.28 -9.92 -1.06
N ARG A 15 6.97 -9.98 -2.36
CA ARG A 15 7.77 -9.32 -3.42
C ARG A 15 7.46 -7.82 -3.59
N ILE A 16 7.28 -7.09 -2.48
CA ILE A 16 6.95 -5.64 -2.51
C ILE A 16 8.13 -4.75 -2.07
N ASP A 17 9.26 -5.36 -1.68
CA ASP A 17 10.57 -4.69 -1.55
C ASP A 17 11.15 -4.29 -2.93
N ALA A 18 10.47 -4.63 -4.01
CA ALA A 18 10.82 -4.23 -5.36
C ALA A 18 10.67 -2.70 -5.57
N PRO A 19 11.53 -2.09 -6.39
CA PRO A 19 11.43 -0.67 -6.76
C PRO A 19 10.05 -0.34 -7.33
N PHE A 20 9.64 0.92 -7.16
CA PHE A 20 8.35 1.50 -7.53
C PHE A 20 7.68 0.81 -8.73
N ARG A 21 6.48 0.27 -8.49
CA ARG A 21 5.65 -0.42 -9.47
C ARG A 21 4.29 0.27 -9.50
N PRO A 22 3.94 0.99 -10.59
CA PRO A 22 2.72 1.79 -10.67
C PRO A 22 1.44 0.98 -10.47
N ASP A 23 1.47 -0.30 -10.85
CA ASP A 23 0.32 -1.21 -10.82
C ASP A 23 -0.15 -1.57 -9.41
N VAL A 24 0.75 -1.62 -8.42
CA VAL A 24 0.39 -1.92 -7.03
C VAL A 24 0.05 -0.67 -6.20
N GLU A 25 0.53 0.51 -6.59
CA GLU A 25 0.24 1.74 -5.83
C GLU A 25 -1.17 2.28 -6.11
N LEU A 26 -1.64 2.17 -7.35
CA LEU A 26 -3.01 2.55 -7.71
C LEU A 26 -4.05 1.74 -6.94
N MET A 27 -3.83 0.45 -6.72
CA MET A 27 -4.78 -0.42 -6.01
C MET A 27 -4.92 -0.06 -4.53
N VAL A 28 -3.82 0.36 -3.87
CA VAL A 28 -3.86 0.80 -2.47
C VAL A 28 -4.75 2.05 -2.32
N SER A 29 -4.63 3.02 -3.22
CA SER A 29 -5.45 4.24 -3.20
C SER A 29 -6.96 3.98 -3.35
N VAL A 30 -7.35 2.96 -4.13
CA VAL A 30 -8.74 2.56 -4.29
C VAL A 30 -9.25 1.89 -3.01
N LEU A 31 -8.47 0.95 -2.46
CA LEU A 31 -8.86 0.23 -1.24
C LEU A 31 -8.92 1.14 -0.01
N LEU A 32 -8.10 2.19 0.07
CA LEU A 32 -8.14 3.17 1.17
C LEU A 32 -9.50 3.88 1.28
N ARG A 33 -10.21 4.08 0.17
CA ARG A 33 -11.58 4.63 0.21
C ARG A 33 -12.58 3.71 0.91
N LEU A 34 -12.33 2.40 0.85
CA LEU A 34 -13.15 1.37 1.50
C LEU A 34 -12.74 1.14 2.96
N LYS A 35 -11.63 1.72 3.43
CA LYS A 35 -11.18 1.59 4.82
C LYS A 35 -12.18 2.20 5.80
N ALA A 36 -12.72 3.37 5.48
CA ALA A 36 -13.68 4.08 6.35
C ALA A 36 -15.04 3.36 6.48
N SER A 37 -15.40 2.47 5.55
CA SER A 37 -16.66 1.72 5.61
C SER A 37 -16.58 0.43 6.42
N GLY A 38 -15.39 0.03 6.91
CA GLY A 38 -15.17 -1.25 7.60
C GLY A 38 -15.28 -2.48 6.70
N LEU A 39 -15.44 -2.31 5.38
CA LEU A 39 -15.63 -3.42 4.45
C LEU A 39 -14.39 -4.33 4.39
N LEU A 40 -13.20 -3.76 4.55
CA LEU A 40 -11.94 -4.49 4.49
C LEU A 40 -11.77 -5.49 5.64
N ASP A 41 -12.46 -5.31 6.77
CA ASP A 41 -12.36 -6.20 7.93
C ASP A 41 -12.83 -7.63 7.60
N LYS A 42 -13.71 -7.77 6.61
CA LYS A 42 -14.19 -9.07 6.10
C LYS A 42 -13.17 -9.76 5.18
N TYR A 43 -12.11 -9.07 4.76
CA TYR A 43 -11.14 -9.53 3.77
C TYR A 43 -9.71 -9.34 4.30
N PRO A 44 -9.22 -10.21 5.20
CA PRO A 44 -7.93 -10.04 5.88
C PRO A 44 -6.73 -9.94 4.91
N ASN A 45 -6.81 -10.58 3.75
CA ASN A 45 -5.78 -10.48 2.71
C ASN A 45 -5.69 -9.06 2.11
N LEU A 46 -6.82 -8.40 1.92
CA LEU A 46 -6.88 -7.02 1.41
C LEU A 46 -6.45 -6.02 2.49
N SER A 47 -6.86 -6.24 3.75
CA SER A 47 -6.37 -5.44 4.87
C SER A 47 -4.85 -5.53 5.02
N ALA A 48 -4.28 -6.73 4.93
CA ALA A 48 -2.84 -6.92 4.96
C ALA A 48 -2.13 -6.28 3.76
N TYR A 49 -2.77 -6.29 2.57
CA TYR A 49 -2.24 -5.61 1.38
C TYR A 49 -2.21 -4.09 1.56
N VAL A 50 -3.28 -3.49 2.08
CA VAL A 50 -3.34 -2.04 2.37
C VAL A 50 -2.30 -1.66 3.43
N ALA A 51 -2.18 -2.43 4.51
CA ALA A 51 -1.18 -2.17 5.55
C ALA A 51 0.26 -2.20 5.02
N ARG A 52 0.58 -3.15 4.12
CA ARG A 52 1.89 -3.18 3.45
C ARG A 52 2.07 -1.98 2.51
N GLY A 53 1.01 -1.53 1.83
CA GLY A 53 1.02 -0.32 1.01
C GLY A 53 1.32 0.95 1.82
N GLU A 54 0.64 1.12 2.96
CA GLU A 54 0.82 2.26 3.87
C GLU A 54 2.23 2.30 4.49
N ALA A 55 2.87 1.15 4.70
CA ALA A 55 4.22 1.04 5.25
C ALA A 55 5.34 1.45 4.27
N ARG A 56 5.04 1.65 2.98
CA ARG A 56 6.06 2.00 1.98
C ARG A 56 6.53 3.44 2.15
N ALA A 57 7.84 3.66 2.08
CA ALA A 57 8.42 4.99 2.12
C ALA A 57 7.90 5.91 0.98
N ALA A 58 7.64 5.35 -0.21
CA ALA A 58 7.06 6.08 -1.33
C ALA A 58 5.65 6.60 -1.01
N TYR A 59 4.78 5.73 -0.46
CA TYR A 59 3.44 6.11 -0.01
C TYR A 59 3.51 7.21 1.04
N ARG A 60 4.40 7.08 2.03
CA ARG A 60 4.56 8.09 3.09
C ARG A 60 4.97 9.45 2.53
N ARG A 61 5.97 9.49 1.62
CA ARG A 61 6.41 10.72 0.95
C ARG A 61 5.27 11.37 0.14
N ALA A 62 4.52 10.57 -0.61
CA ALA A 62 3.39 11.06 -1.40
C ALA A 62 2.27 11.62 -0.50
N PHE A 63 1.96 10.92 0.60
CA PHE A 63 0.97 11.36 1.58
C PHE A 63 1.40 12.65 2.27
N ASP A 64 2.65 12.75 2.73
CA ASP A 64 3.16 13.95 3.38
C ASP A 64 3.14 15.16 2.43
N ALA A 65 3.46 14.97 1.14
CA ALA A 65 3.34 16.00 0.12
C ALA A 65 1.88 16.44 -0.13
N GLN A 66 0.94 15.50 -0.16
CA GLN A 66 -0.50 15.81 -0.28
C GLN A 66 -1.04 16.52 0.96
N LEU A 67 -0.62 16.08 2.15
CA LEU A 67 -1.00 16.70 3.42
C LEU A 67 -0.48 18.13 3.54
N ALA A 68 0.75 18.36 3.10
CA ALA A 68 1.36 19.69 2.98
C ALA A 68 0.50 20.64 2.14
N VAL A 69 0.04 20.21 0.96
CA VAL A 69 -0.88 21.00 0.13
C VAL A 69 -2.23 21.22 0.84
N PHE A 70 -2.82 20.17 1.41
CA PHE A 70 -4.10 20.24 2.11
C PHE A 70 -4.09 21.20 3.31
N THR A 71 -2.96 21.26 4.04
CA THR A 71 -2.78 22.11 5.22
C THR A 71 -2.20 23.49 4.91
N GLY A 72 -2.01 23.83 3.62
CA GLY A 72 -1.46 25.11 3.19
C GLY A 72 0.04 25.30 3.47
N LYS A 73 0.79 24.22 3.71
CA LYS A 73 2.25 24.21 3.89
C LYS A 73 2.90 23.43 2.75
N PRO A 74 2.88 23.93 1.51
CA PRO A 74 3.43 23.20 0.37
C PRO A 74 4.90 22.83 0.62
N PRO A 75 5.37 21.68 0.11
CA PRO A 75 6.78 21.33 0.22
C PRO A 75 7.61 22.42 -0.46
N THR A 76 8.62 22.92 0.25
CA THR A 76 9.55 23.90 -0.29
C THR A 76 10.26 23.28 -1.50
N SER A 77 9.87 23.70 -2.70
CA SER A 77 10.60 23.41 -3.93
C SER A 77 11.92 24.18 -3.90
N LEU A 78 13.05 23.47 -3.99
CA LEU A 78 14.35 24.05 -4.32
C LEU A 78 14.40 24.46 -5.80
#